data_AF-A0A2V9VSS8-F1
#
_entry.id   AF-A0A2V9VSS8-F1
#
_cell.length_a   1.000
_cell.length_b   1.000
_cell.length_c   1.000
_cell.angle_alpha   90.00
_cell.angle_beta   90.00
_cell.angle_gamma   90.00
#
_symmetry.space_group_name_H-M   'P 1'
#
loop_
_entity.id
_entity.type
_entity.pdbx_description
1 polymer ?
#
loop_
_entity_poly.entity_id
_entity_poly.type
_entity_poly.pdbx_seq_one_letter_code
_entity_poly.pdbx_strand_id
1 'polypeptide(L)'
;MIALRLVQLIEDHSEELAEGLTKKLLSSERTRDLQRLPANELHERCHEIYRHLSEWLLTKTEHDVEVAYKALGARRAGQGISMAGLTWAILLTKEHLWSFLEWEGVHGGLHNVFGELELLRLLDQFFDRAVYYATDGYEEAISTRAA
;
A
#
# COMPACT_ATOMS: atom_id res chain seq x y z
N MET A 1 3.72 16.79 -16.08
CA MET A 1 2.48 16.00 -16.30
C MET A 1 1.64 16.06 -15.03
N ILE A 2 0.32 15.97 -15.12
CA ILE A 2 -0.59 16.23 -13.99
C ILE A 2 -0.58 15.09 -12.97
N ALA A 3 -0.34 13.85 -13.42
CA ALA A 3 -0.08 12.72 -12.55
C ALA A 3 1.06 12.98 -11.54
N LEU A 4 2.09 13.75 -11.93
CA LEU A 4 3.19 14.12 -11.01
C LEU A 4 2.72 15.04 -9.88
N ARG A 5 1.76 15.94 -10.11
CA ARG A 5 1.31 16.89 -9.07
C ARG A 5 0.55 16.16 -7.95
N LEU A 6 -0.31 15.23 -8.32
CA LEU A 6 -1.07 14.44 -7.34
C LEU A 6 -0.16 13.47 -6.57
N VAL A 7 0.78 12.82 -7.26
CA VAL A 7 1.78 11.98 -6.59
C VAL A 7 2.63 12.80 -5.62
N GLN A 8 3.04 14.00 -6.02
CA GLN A 8 3.83 14.88 -5.16
C GLN A 8 3.03 15.37 -3.94
N LEU A 9 1.74 15.66 -4.11
CA LEU A 9 0.83 15.95 -2.99
C LEU A 9 0.76 14.77 -2.01
N ILE A 10 0.67 13.54 -2.50
CA ILE A 10 0.66 12.34 -1.65
C ILE A 10 2.00 12.19 -0.91
N GLU A 11 3.12 12.39 -1.59
CA GLU A 11 4.45 12.30 -1.00
C GLU A 11 4.68 13.39 0.06
N ASP A 12 4.22 14.62 -0.18
CA ASP A 12 4.29 15.75 0.76
C ASP A 12 3.46 15.50 2.03
N HIS A 13 2.37 14.73 1.92
CA HIS A 13 1.50 14.34 3.04
C HIS A 13 1.75 12.90 3.54
N SER A 14 2.87 12.28 3.14
CA SER A 14 3.13 10.86 3.39
C SER A 14 3.15 10.48 4.88
N GLU A 15 3.66 11.36 5.75
CA GLU A 15 3.67 11.14 7.21
C GLU A 15 2.25 11.13 7.80
N GLU A 16 1.41 12.10 7.41
CA GLU A 16 0.00 12.18 7.85
C GLU A 16 -0.79 10.95 7.40
N LEU A 17 -0.60 10.55 6.14
CA LEU A 17 -1.18 9.34 5.58
C LEU A 17 -0.71 8.07 6.31
N ALA A 18 0.58 8.00 6.65
CA ALA A 18 1.12 6.86 7.38
C ALA A 18 0.56 6.77 8.79
N GLU A 19 0.44 7.88 9.51
CA GLU A 19 -0.20 7.92 10.81
C GLU A 19 -1.67 7.50 10.74
N GLY A 20 -2.42 8.07 9.79
CA GLY A 20 -3.83 7.76 9.58
C GLY A 20 -4.06 6.28 9.26
N LEU A 21 -3.28 5.75 8.33
CA LEU A 21 -3.32 4.34 7.97
C LEU A 21 -2.95 3.43 9.14
N THR A 22 -1.91 3.77 9.90
CA THR A 22 -1.49 2.98 11.08
C THR A 22 -2.63 2.89 12.10
N LYS A 23 -3.29 4.02 12.40
CA LYS A 23 -4.46 4.07 13.28
C LYS A 23 -5.59 3.18 12.75
N LYS A 24 -5.90 3.28 11.44
CA LYS A 24 -6.93 2.44 10.79
C LYS A 24 -6.59 0.95 10.91
N LEU A 25 -5.37 0.54 10.58
CA LEU A 25 -4.91 -0.85 10.64
C LEU A 25 -4.98 -1.44 12.05
N LEU A 26 -4.57 -0.68 13.07
CA LEU A 26 -4.60 -1.12 14.47
C LEU A 26 -6.02 -1.19 15.03
N SER A 27 -6.94 -0.36 14.53
CA SER A 27 -8.34 -0.33 14.95
C SER A 27 -9.23 -1.38 14.26
N SER A 28 -8.79 -1.93 13.13
CA SER A 28 -9.59 -2.83 12.30
C SER A 28 -9.57 -4.28 12.84
N GLU A 29 -10.76 -4.86 13.01
CA GLU A 29 -10.90 -6.25 13.43
C GLU A 29 -10.32 -7.26 12.44
N ARG A 30 -10.20 -6.89 11.16
CA ARG A 30 -9.68 -7.74 10.07
C ARG A 30 -8.14 -7.79 10.05
N THR A 31 -7.49 -6.94 10.84
CA THR A 31 -6.03 -6.78 10.90
C THR A 31 -5.50 -6.87 12.33
N ARG A 32 -6.23 -7.55 13.22
CA ARG A 32 -5.82 -7.73 14.63
C ARG A 32 -4.47 -8.42 14.78
N ASP A 33 -4.12 -9.31 13.86
CA ASP A 33 -2.84 -9.99 13.83
C ASP A 33 -1.66 -9.04 13.58
N LEU A 34 -1.87 -7.90 12.89
CA LEU A 34 -0.85 -6.87 12.71
C LEU A 34 -0.43 -6.20 14.03
N GLN A 35 -1.26 -6.23 15.08
CA GLN A 35 -0.92 -5.70 16.40
C GLN A 35 0.25 -6.46 17.06
N ARG A 36 0.60 -7.64 16.53
CA ARG A 36 1.77 -8.42 16.97
C ARG A 36 3.08 -7.87 16.42
N LEU A 37 3.03 -7.00 15.41
CA LEU A 37 4.21 -6.39 14.82
C LEU A 37 4.77 -5.30 15.76
N PRO A 38 6.08 -5.02 15.70
CA PRO A 38 6.65 -3.85 16.37
C PRO A 38 5.91 -2.57 15.98
N ALA A 39 5.62 -1.70 16.96
CA ALA A 39 4.83 -0.49 16.75
C ALA A 39 5.42 0.44 15.68
N ASN A 40 6.75 0.52 15.60
CA ASN A 40 7.46 1.31 14.61
C ASN A 40 7.46 0.65 13.23
N GLU A 41 7.51 -0.68 13.14
CA GLU A 41 7.58 -1.40 11.88
C GLU A 41 6.35 -1.13 11.01
N LEU A 42 5.15 -1.14 11.59
CA LEU A 42 3.93 -0.95 10.80
C LEU A 42 3.87 0.44 10.19
N HIS A 43 4.12 1.46 11.00
CA HIS A 43 4.10 2.85 10.57
C HIS A 43 5.20 3.15 9.55
N GLU A 44 6.44 2.71 9.80
CA GLU A 44 7.57 2.89 8.87
C GLU A 44 7.25 2.28 7.50
N ARG A 45 6.59 1.11 7.46
CA ARG A 45 6.18 0.46 6.21
C ARG A 45 5.07 1.21 5.48
N CYS A 46 4.08 1.71 6.21
CA CYS A 46 3.04 2.56 5.64
C CYS A 46 3.64 3.85 5.04
N HIS A 47 4.55 4.50 5.78
CA HIS A 47 5.23 5.71 5.34
C HIS A 47 6.10 5.47 4.10
N GLU A 48 6.86 4.37 4.06
CA GLU A 48 7.73 4.04 2.93
C GLU A 48 6.96 3.87 1.61
N ILE A 49 5.73 3.35 1.65
CA ILE A 49 4.87 3.22 0.46
C ILE A 49 4.45 4.59 -0.06
N TYR A 50 3.96 5.48 0.82
CA TYR A 50 3.48 6.80 0.42
C TYR A 50 4.61 7.76 0.03
N ARG A 51 5.74 7.72 0.75
CA ARG A 51 6.90 8.59 0.48
C ARG A 51 7.56 8.31 -0.87
N HIS A 52 7.50 7.06 -1.34
CA HIS A 52 8.15 6.62 -2.58
C HIS A 52 7.14 6.27 -3.66
N LEU A 53 5.94 6.84 -3.59
CA LEU A 53 4.84 6.46 -4.47
C LEU A 53 5.14 6.78 -5.94
N SER A 54 5.84 7.89 -6.23
CA SER A 54 6.31 8.21 -7.59
C SER A 54 7.22 7.13 -8.16
N GLU A 55 8.11 6.57 -7.34
CA GLU A 55 8.99 5.49 -7.76
C GLU A 55 8.17 4.24 -8.10
N TRP A 56 7.22 3.85 -7.25
CA TRP A 56 6.36 2.69 -7.47
C TRP A 56 5.52 2.81 -8.75
N LEU A 57 5.01 3.99 -9.05
CA LEU A 57 4.06 4.18 -10.14
C LEU A 57 4.73 4.50 -11.49
N LEU A 58 5.83 5.23 -11.48
CA LEU A 58 6.42 5.83 -12.69
C LEU A 58 7.77 5.22 -13.08
N THR A 59 8.50 4.64 -12.12
CA THR A 59 9.89 4.21 -12.33
C THR A 59 10.05 2.71 -12.22
N LYS A 60 9.46 2.09 -11.20
CA LYS A 60 9.58 0.67 -10.93
C LYS A 60 8.81 -0.16 -11.94
N THR A 61 9.41 -1.27 -12.33
CA THR A 61 8.82 -2.25 -13.23
C THR A 61 7.90 -3.19 -12.47
N GLU A 62 7.11 -3.97 -13.20
CA GLU A 62 6.32 -5.05 -12.61
C GLU A 62 7.19 -6.05 -11.83
N HIS A 63 8.40 -6.33 -12.31
CA HIS A 63 9.34 -7.22 -11.61
C HIS A 63 9.82 -6.63 -10.28
N ASP A 64 10.01 -5.31 -10.20
CA ASP A 64 10.36 -4.66 -8.93
C ASP A 64 9.22 -4.79 -7.90
N VAL A 65 7.97 -4.69 -8.36
CA VAL A 65 6.77 -4.92 -7.52
C VAL A 65 6.70 -6.38 -7.10
N GLU A 66 6.92 -7.33 -8.01
CA GLU A 66 6.98 -8.76 -7.71
C GLU A 66 7.96 -9.07 -6.59
N VAL A 67 9.23 -8.68 -6.76
CA VAL A 67 10.29 -8.98 -5.78
C VAL A 67 9.94 -8.39 -4.42
N ALA A 68 9.50 -7.14 -4.37
CA ALA A 68 9.18 -6.45 -3.13
C ALA A 68 7.99 -7.08 -2.40
N TYR A 69 6.89 -7.36 -3.13
CA TYR A 69 5.67 -7.85 -2.52
C TYR A 69 5.71 -9.35 -2.22
N LYS A 70 6.43 -10.17 -3.00
CA LYS A 70 6.73 -11.56 -2.62
C LYS A 70 7.51 -11.61 -1.30
N ALA A 71 8.54 -10.78 -1.16
CA ALA A 71 9.32 -10.69 0.07
C ALA A 71 8.45 -10.24 1.27
N LEU A 72 7.54 -9.29 1.06
CA LEU A 72 6.57 -8.86 2.07
C LEU A 72 5.65 -10.04 2.48
N GLY A 73 5.08 -10.75 1.52
CA GLY A 73 4.22 -11.91 1.76
C GLY A 73 4.92 -12.99 2.58
N ALA A 74 6.11 -13.39 2.15
CA ALA A 74 6.93 -14.38 2.85
C ALA A 74 7.28 -13.94 4.28
N ARG A 75 7.64 -12.66 4.49
CA ARG A 75 7.90 -12.11 5.81
C ARG A 75 6.67 -12.16 6.72
N ARG A 76 5.51 -11.81 6.20
CA ARG A 76 4.24 -11.76 6.97
C ARG A 76 3.75 -13.16 7.35
N ALA A 77 3.88 -14.14 6.45
CA ALA A 77 3.74 -15.56 6.78
C ALA A 77 4.73 -15.97 7.88
N GLY A 78 5.97 -15.47 7.76
CA GLY A 78 7.04 -15.61 8.72
C GLY A 78 6.66 -15.22 10.15
N GLN A 79 5.96 -14.10 10.26
CA GLN A 79 5.51 -13.46 11.49
C GLN A 79 4.14 -13.97 11.99
N GLY A 80 3.51 -14.93 11.30
CA GLY A 80 2.21 -15.49 11.68
C GLY A 80 1.03 -14.52 11.49
N ILE A 81 1.17 -13.56 10.58
CA ILE A 81 0.05 -12.75 10.08
C ILE A 81 -0.77 -13.63 9.14
N SER A 82 -2.09 -13.57 9.21
CA SER A 82 -2.97 -14.32 8.32
C SER A 82 -2.95 -13.75 6.90
N MET A 83 -3.18 -14.60 5.90
CA MET A 83 -3.35 -14.16 4.51
C MET A 83 -4.44 -13.08 4.40
N ALA A 84 -5.59 -13.32 5.03
CA ALA A 84 -6.70 -12.35 5.03
C ALA A 84 -6.31 -11.01 5.65
N GLY A 85 -5.55 -11.01 6.75
CA GLY A 85 -5.04 -9.80 7.39
C GLY A 85 -4.04 -9.05 6.51
N LEU A 86 -3.13 -9.76 5.83
CA LEU A 86 -2.21 -9.17 4.86
C LEU A 86 -2.94 -8.54 3.68
N THR A 87 -3.86 -9.27 3.03
CA THR A 87 -4.65 -8.76 1.91
C THR A 87 -5.45 -7.54 2.35
N TRP A 88 -6.12 -7.59 3.50
CA TRP A 88 -6.89 -6.46 4.01
C TRP A 88 -6.01 -5.24 4.30
N ALA A 89 -4.78 -5.43 4.78
CA ALA A 89 -3.84 -4.34 5.02
C ALA A 89 -3.48 -3.58 3.74
N ILE A 90 -3.23 -4.31 2.65
CA ILE A 90 -2.92 -3.71 1.34
C ILE A 90 -4.14 -2.98 0.78
N LEU A 91 -5.33 -3.59 0.86
CA LEU A 91 -6.58 -2.95 0.41
C LEU A 91 -6.91 -1.69 1.22
N LEU A 92 -6.69 -1.70 2.54
CA LEU A 92 -6.91 -0.55 3.41
C LEU A 92 -5.92 0.59 3.12
N THR A 93 -4.69 0.23 2.71
CA THR A 93 -3.68 1.21 2.25
C THR A 93 -4.17 1.94 1.00
N LYS A 94 -4.74 1.20 0.03
CA LYS A 94 -5.37 1.75 -1.17
C LYS A 94 -6.59 2.62 -0.85
N GLU A 95 -7.50 2.12 0.00
CA GLU A 95 -8.70 2.86 0.41
C GLU A 95 -8.35 4.16 1.13
N HIS A 96 -7.38 4.13 2.04
CA HIS A 96 -6.97 5.33 2.78
C HIS A 96 -6.40 6.40 1.85
N LEU A 97 -5.61 6.00 0.86
CA LEU A 97 -5.10 6.90 -0.17
C LEU A 97 -6.23 7.50 -1.01
N TRP A 98 -7.20 6.68 -1.39
CA TRP A 98 -8.37 7.14 -2.13
C TRP A 98 -9.17 8.18 -1.34
N SER A 99 -9.42 7.94 -0.04
CA SER A 99 -10.12 8.92 0.82
C SER A 99 -9.38 10.26 0.91
N PHE A 100 -8.04 10.23 0.95
CA PHE A 100 -7.24 11.45 0.94
C PHE A 100 -7.38 12.21 -0.38
N LEU A 101 -7.29 11.50 -1.51
CA LEU A 101 -7.47 12.09 -2.83
C LEU A 101 -8.87 12.68 -3.04
N GLU A 102 -9.91 12.03 -2.53
CA GLU A 102 -11.28 12.58 -2.55
C GLU A 102 -11.38 13.86 -1.71
N TRP A 103 -10.79 13.86 -0.51
CA TRP A 103 -10.81 15.03 0.36
C TRP A 103 -10.08 16.22 -0.28
N GLU A 104 -8.88 16.00 -0.80
CA GLU A 104 -8.12 17.00 -1.55
C GLU A 104 -8.84 17.44 -2.84
N GLY A 105 -9.54 16.52 -3.51
CA GLY A 105 -10.35 16.84 -4.69
C GLY A 105 -11.50 17.78 -4.41
N VAL A 106 -12.17 17.59 -3.27
CA VAL A 106 -13.29 18.45 -2.84
C VAL A 106 -12.82 19.83 -2.39
N HIS A 107 -11.66 19.94 -1.72
CA HIS A 107 -11.19 21.19 -1.10
C HIS A 107 -10.17 21.96 -1.95
N GLY A 108 -9.35 21.27 -2.74
CA GLY A 108 -8.18 21.81 -3.43
C GLY A 108 -8.41 22.19 -4.90
N GLY A 109 -9.62 22.00 -5.44
CA GLY A 109 -9.92 22.34 -6.83
C GLY A 109 -9.10 21.50 -7.82
N LEU A 110 -9.28 20.18 -7.77
CA LEU A 110 -8.79 19.31 -8.83
C LEU A 110 -9.54 19.64 -10.13
N HIS A 111 -8.88 20.36 -11.03
CA HIS A 111 -9.49 20.93 -12.25
C HIS A 111 -9.15 20.12 -13.52
N ASN A 112 -8.48 18.96 -13.44
CA ASN A 112 -8.05 18.23 -14.62
C ASN A 112 -8.29 16.71 -14.55
N VAL A 113 -9.52 16.36 -14.93
CA VAL A 113 -10.07 15.00 -14.99
C VAL A 113 -9.17 13.99 -15.71
N PHE A 114 -8.45 14.36 -16.78
CA PHE A 114 -7.67 13.39 -17.56
C PHE A 114 -6.37 12.96 -16.87
N GLY A 115 -5.66 13.89 -16.23
CA GLY A 115 -4.44 13.56 -15.48
C GLY A 115 -4.73 12.78 -14.20
N GLU A 116 -5.90 13.03 -13.61
CA GLU A 116 -6.42 12.29 -12.46
C GLU A 116 -6.69 10.83 -12.84
N LEU A 117 -7.43 10.58 -13.94
CA LEU A 117 -7.75 9.22 -14.40
C LEU A 117 -6.51 8.36 -14.69
N GLU A 118 -5.44 8.94 -15.22
CA GLU A 118 -4.18 8.21 -15.45
C GLU A 118 -3.54 7.75 -14.14
N LEU A 119 -3.48 8.63 -13.13
CA LEU A 119 -2.95 8.27 -11.82
C LEU A 119 -3.78 7.18 -11.16
N LEU A 120 -5.12 7.30 -11.20
CA LEU A 120 -6.00 6.30 -10.62
C LEU A 120 -5.78 4.92 -11.25
N ARG A 121 -5.61 4.87 -12.58
CA ARG A 121 -5.28 3.63 -13.28
C ARG A 121 -3.93 3.06 -12.85
N LEU A 122 -2.90 3.89 -12.66
CA LEU A 122 -1.59 3.44 -12.19
C LEU A 122 -1.65 2.91 -10.75
N LEU A 123 -2.38 3.59 -9.87
CA LEU A 123 -2.62 3.16 -8.49
C LEU A 123 -3.34 1.82 -8.45
N ASP A 124 -4.40 1.65 -9.24
CA ASP A 124 -5.13 0.38 -9.33
C ASP A 124 -4.19 -0.75 -9.75
N GLN A 125 -3.43 -0.56 -10.84
CA GLN A 125 -2.49 -1.57 -11.33
C GLN A 125 -1.40 -1.91 -10.31
N PHE A 126 -0.88 -0.92 -9.59
CA PHE A 126 0.11 -1.13 -8.55
C PHE A 126 -0.46 -1.97 -7.40
N PHE A 127 -1.61 -1.58 -6.85
CA PHE A 127 -2.19 -2.29 -5.70
C PHE A 127 -2.72 -3.68 -6.06
N ASP A 128 -3.25 -3.88 -7.26
CA ASP A 128 -3.69 -5.20 -7.71
C ASP A 128 -2.51 -6.18 -7.82
N ARG A 129 -1.38 -5.72 -8.39
CA ARG A 129 -0.13 -6.48 -8.43
C ARG A 129 0.44 -6.72 -7.03
N ALA A 130 0.42 -5.71 -6.17
CA ALA A 130 0.87 -5.81 -4.79
C ALA A 130 0.12 -6.91 -4.03
N VAL A 131 -1.20 -6.98 -4.16
CA VAL A 131 -2.03 -8.04 -3.55
C VAL A 131 -1.66 -9.39 -4.12
N TYR A 132 -1.57 -9.51 -5.46
CA TYR A 132 -1.24 -10.78 -6.10
C TYR A 132 0.12 -11.32 -5.65
N TYR A 133 1.19 -10.53 -5.77
CA TYR A 133 2.54 -10.98 -5.42
C TYR A 133 2.75 -11.17 -3.93
N ALA A 134 2.07 -10.40 -3.07
CA ALA A 134 2.07 -10.66 -1.63
C ALA A 134 1.40 -11.97 -1.27
N THR A 135 0.34 -12.34 -1.98
CA THR A 135 -0.33 -13.63 -1.83
C THR A 135 0.58 -14.77 -2.29
N ASP A 136 1.17 -14.65 -3.49
CA ASP A 136 2.06 -15.65 -4.07
C ASP A 136 3.28 -15.93 -3.16
N GLY A 137 4.00 -14.89 -2.74
CA GLY A 137 5.14 -15.06 -1.83
C GLY A 137 4.76 -15.58 -0.44
N TYR A 138 3.55 -15.31 0.04
CA TYR A 138 3.04 -15.88 1.27
C TYR A 138 2.78 -17.39 1.12
N GLU A 139 2.13 -17.81 0.03
CA GLU A 139 1.85 -19.23 -0.25
C GLU A 139 3.13 -20.05 -0.48
N GLU A 140 4.10 -19.50 -1.21
CA GLU A 140 5.44 -20.09 -1.38
C GLU A 140 6.12 -20.33 -0.01
N ALA A 141 6.06 -19.34 0.89
CA ALA A 141 6.67 -19.43 2.21
C ALA A 141 5.98 -20.46 3.13
N ILE A 142 4.65 -20.58 3.07
CA ILE A 142 3.91 -21.61 3.82
C ILE A 142 4.23 -23.00 3.27
N SER A 143 4.25 -23.16 1.94
CA SER A 143 4.53 -24.44 1.29
C SER A 143 5.94 -24.95 1.61
N THR A 144 6.94 -24.05 1.56
CA THR A 144 8.33 -24.37 1.90
C THR A 144 8.50 -24.78 3.37
N ARG A 145 7.68 -24.24 4.28
CA ARG A 145 7.70 -24.63 5.71
C ARG A 145 7.02 -25.96 6.00
N ALA A 146 6.14 -26.40 5.12
CA ALA A 146 5.41 -27.66 5.26
C ALA A 146 6.18 -28.87 4.68
N ALA A 147 7.20 -28.62 3.85
CA ALA A 147 8.08 -29.62 3.24
C ALA A 147 9.29 -29.94 4.15
#